data_AF-A0A7S2VIL1-F1
#
_entry.id   AF-A0A7S2VIL1-F1
#
_cell.length_a   1.000
_cell.length_b   1.000
_cell.length_c   1.000
_cell.angle_alpha   90.00
_cell.angle_beta   90.00
_cell.angle_gamma   90.00
#
_symmetry.space_group_name_H-M   'P 1'
#
loop_
_entity.id
_entity.type
_entity.pdbx_description
1 polymer ?
#
loop_
_entity_poly.entity_id
_entity_poly.type
_entity_poly.pdbx_seq_one_letter_code
_entity_poly.pdbx_strand_id
1 'polypeptide(L)'
;AKVTTPPQRSSRRLKRQPVLFEPLMDDEIIRKIDSSSSSKKKKVARTTKFRCEIPMDLKRSPLSEKEKDLINKKMEEDFLGKFEDYLTEVDELSTQNKRNVIRQITKLHTGEGITYESKAYGWPEGCYFMKGKVIGPTDDIIHLMEIAQTCEDDWGQDHGNGWLLRHPLKKLYMFQQYHLR
;
A
#
# COMPACT_ATOMS: atom_id res chain seq x y z
N ALA A 1 21.09 43.54 -24.92
CA ALA A 1 20.19 42.77 -24.04
C ALA A 1 19.96 41.39 -24.66
N LYS A 2 20.27 40.30 -23.94
CA LYS A 2 20.02 38.92 -24.43
C LYS A 2 18.64 38.48 -23.95
N VAL A 3 17.71 38.31 -24.88
CA VAL A 3 16.37 37.75 -24.61
C VAL A 3 16.51 36.23 -24.53
N THR A 4 16.26 35.65 -23.36
CA THR A 4 16.29 34.20 -23.14
C THR A 4 14.85 33.70 -23.18
N THR A 5 14.49 32.91 -24.19
CA THR A 5 13.18 32.25 -24.28
C THR A 5 13.14 31.03 -23.36
N PRO A 6 12.02 30.78 -22.64
CA PRO A 6 11.90 29.62 -21.77
C PRO A 6 11.68 28.32 -22.56
N PRO A 7 12.15 27.17 -22.05
CA PRO A 7 12.04 25.89 -22.76
C PRO A 7 10.59 25.40 -22.87
N GLN A 8 10.16 25.09 -24.10
CA GLN A 8 8.87 24.46 -24.38
C GLN A 8 8.87 22.98 -23.93
N ARG A 9 7.99 22.65 -22.99
CA ARG A 9 7.73 21.28 -22.53
C ARG A 9 6.92 20.53 -23.58
N SER A 10 7.60 19.69 -24.37
CA SER A 10 6.99 18.79 -25.35
C SER A 10 6.19 17.67 -24.65
N SER A 11 4.86 17.77 -24.68
CA SER A 11 3.94 16.72 -24.24
C SER A 11 3.76 15.69 -25.37
N ARG A 12 4.29 14.47 -25.21
CA ARG A 12 4.07 13.35 -26.16
C ARG A 12 2.67 12.71 -26.07
N ARG A 13 1.74 13.23 -25.25
CA ARG A 13 0.45 12.58 -24.95
C ARG A 13 -0.71 12.98 -25.88
N LEU A 14 -0.46 13.74 -26.95
CA LEU A 14 -1.49 14.23 -27.88
C LEU A 14 -1.40 13.60 -29.28
N LYS A 15 -0.96 12.34 -29.39
CA LYS A 15 -1.00 11.56 -30.66
C LYS A 15 -2.15 10.55 -30.72
N ARG A 16 -3.31 10.89 -30.18
CA ARG A 16 -4.55 10.20 -30.54
C ARG A 16 -5.47 11.24 -31.16
N GLN A 17 -5.71 11.08 -32.46
CA GLN A 17 -6.68 11.91 -33.17
C GLN A 17 -8.07 11.76 -32.54
N PRO A 18 -8.91 12.80 -32.55
CA PRO A 18 -10.29 12.68 -32.14
C PRO A 18 -11.02 11.76 -33.13
N VAL A 19 -11.61 10.68 -32.61
CA VAL A 19 -12.50 9.81 -33.39
C VAL A 19 -13.77 10.62 -33.66
N LEU A 20 -13.99 10.97 -34.92
CA LEU A 20 -15.25 11.54 -35.40
C LEU A 20 -16.37 10.52 -35.12
N PHE A 21 -17.37 10.94 -34.37
CA PHE A 21 -18.55 10.14 -34.09
C PHE A 21 -19.61 10.47 -35.15
N GLU A 22 -19.82 9.57 -36.11
CA GLU A 22 -20.99 9.60 -36.98
C GLU A 22 -22.12 8.75 -36.37
N PRO A 23 -23.34 9.28 -36.24
CA PRO A 23 -24.45 8.50 -35.70
C PRO A 23 -25.32 7.88 -36.82
N LEU A 24 -25.79 6.66 -36.50
CA LEU A 24 -27.01 5.96 -36.98
C LEU A 24 -26.94 5.23 -38.34
N MET A 25 -27.14 3.91 -38.36
CA MET A 25 -28.47 3.26 -38.41
C MET A 25 -28.37 1.72 -38.42
N ASP A 26 -29.35 1.13 -37.74
CA ASP A 26 -30.09 -0.12 -37.96
C ASP A 26 -29.50 -1.54 -37.79
N ASP A 27 -30.42 -2.32 -37.22
CA ASP A 27 -30.39 -3.65 -36.66
C ASP A 27 -30.06 -4.79 -37.63
N GLU A 28 -29.70 -5.92 -37.01
CA GLU A 28 -29.58 -7.25 -37.59
C GLU A 28 -28.41 -7.44 -38.57
N ILE A 29 -27.33 -8.01 -38.03
CA ILE A 29 -26.66 -9.25 -38.52
C ILE A 29 -25.26 -9.27 -37.90
N ILE A 30 -25.07 -10.13 -36.90
CA ILE A 30 -23.91 -11.03 -36.67
C ILE A 30 -24.07 -11.58 -35.25
N ARG A 31 -24.89 -12.63 -35.14
CA ARG A 31 -24.71 -13.66 -34.12
C ARG A 31 -23.42 -14.41 -34.45
N LYS A 32 -22.30 -14.01 -33.86
CA LYS A 32 -21.19 -14.90 -33.49
C LYS A 32 -20.56 -14.38 -32.21
N ILE A 33 -21.25 -14.71 -31.11
CA ILE A 33 -20.69 -14.71 -29.76
C ILE A 33 -19.71 -15.89 -29.73
N ASP A 34 -18.48 -15.65 -30.18
CA ASP A 34 -17.34 -16.48 -29.80
C ASP A 34 -16.61 -15.76 -28.67
N SER A 35 -16.98 -16.21 -27.47
CA SER A 35 -16.11 -16.32 -26.31
C SER A 35 -14.63 -16.52 -26.68
N SER A 36 -13.75 -15.60 -26.32
CA SER A 36 -12.40 -15.87 -25.77
C SER A 36 -11.45 -14.67 -25.91
N SER A 37 -11.67 -13.62 -25.12
CA SER A 37 -10.56 -12.77 -24.68
C SER A 37 -10.49 -12.76 -23.16
N SER A 38 -10.44 -13.97 -22.57
CA SER A 38 -9.84 -14.13 -21.26
C SER A 38 -8.35 -13.80 -21.42
N SER A 39 -8.04 -12.52 -21.26
CA SER A 39 -6.68 -12.07 -21.03
C SER A 39 -6.22 -12.79 -19.76
N LYS A 40 -5.53 -13.92 -19.95
CA LYS A 40 -4.85 -14.65 -18.90
C LYS A 40 -3.92 -13.64 -18.24
N LYS A 41 -4.35 -13.04 -17.14
CA LYS A 41 -3.50 -12.25 -16.25
C LYS A 41 -2.35 -13.19 -15.90
N LYS A 42 -1.18 -12.99 -16.51
CA LYS A 42 0.04 -13.69 -16.12
C LYS A 42 0.18 -13.44 -14.63
N LYS A 43 0.09 -14.51 -13.83
CA LYS A 43 0.35 -14.43 -12.40
C LYS A 43 1.78 -13.92 -12.28
N VAL A 44 1.94 -12.65 -11.93
CA VAL A 44 3.25 -12.07 -11.63
C VAL A 44 3.85 -12.97 -10.55
N ALA A 45 5.03 -13.52 -10.83
CA ALA A 45 5.75 -14.34 -9.89
C ALA A 45 5.90 -13.54 -8.58
N ARG A 46 5.48 -14.14 -7.46
CA ARG A 46 5.60 -13.52 -6.14
C ARG A 46 7.08 -13.41 -5.81
N THR A 47 7.55 -12.20 -5.51
CA THR A 47 8.98 -11.88 -5.31
C THR A 47 9.47 -12.12 -3.88
N THR A 48 8.57 -12.35 -2.92
CA THR A 48 8.93 -12.39 -1.50
C THR A 48 9.52 -13.75 -1.10
N LYS A 49 10.76 -13.78 -0.61
CA LYS A 49 11.41 -15.02 -0.11
C LYS A 49 10.86 -15.51 1.22
N PHE A 50 10.26 -14.61 1.99
CA PHE A 50 9.66 -14.90 3.28
C PHE A 50 8.13 -15.03 3.20
N ARG A 51 7.59 -16.10 3.78
CA ARG A 51 6.15 -16.33 3.89
C ARG A 51 5.76 -16.61 5.33
N CYS A 52 5.01 -15.68 5.92
CA CYS A 52 4.17 -15.95 7.08
C CYS A 52 2.70 -15.89 6.65
N GLU A 53 1.90 -16.80 7.18
CA GLU A 53 0.45 -16.74 7.03
C GLU A 53 -0.07 -15.86 8.16
N ILE A 54 -0.86 -14.84 7.80
CA ILE A 54 -1.52 -14.01 8.80
C ILE A 54 -2.70 -14.84 9.30
N PRO A 55 -2.73 -15.24 10.56
CA PRO A 55 -3.85 -16.01 11.09
C PRO A 55 -5.10 -15.14 11.01
N MET A 56 -6.11 -15.55 10.26
CA MET A 56 -7.34 -14.77 10.10
C MET A 56 -8.25 -14.84 11.33
N ASP A 57 -8.01 -15.81 12.22
CA ASP A 57 -8.85 -16.10 13.39
C ASP A 57 -8.32 -15.45 14.69
N LEU A 58 -7.09 -14.91 14.68
CA LEU A 58 -6.53 -14.20 15.82
C LEU A 58 -6.92 -12.73 15.72
N LYS A 59 -7.67 -12.23 16.70
CA LYS A 59 -8.00 -10.79 16.84
C LYS A 59 -6.88 -10.00 17.51
N ARG A 60 -6.01 -10.70 18.24
CA ARG A 60 -4.87 -10.16 18.96
C ARG A 60 -3.75 -11.19 18.97
N SER A 61 -2.53 -10.76 18.70
CA SER A 61 -1.33 -11.57 18.94
C SER A 61 -0.35 -10.73 19.75
N PRO A 62 -0.64 -10.51 21.05
CA PRO A 62 0.27 -9.78 21.90
C PRO A 62 1.56 -10.60 22.00
N LEU A 63 2.65 -10.03 21.48
CA LEU A 63 3.97 -10.63 21.64
C LEU A 63 4.27 -10.86 23.11
N SER A 64 4.87 -12.02 23.40
CA SER A 64 5.43 -12.29 24.73
C SER A 64 6.52 -11.27 25.07
N GLU A 65 6.72 -10.96 26.35
CA GLU A 65 7.79 -10.04 26.78
C GLU A 65 9.16 -10.47 26.24
N LYS A 66 9.42 -11.79 26.21
CA LYS A 66 10.66 -12.36 25.65
C LYS A 66 10.82 -12.08 24.15
N GLU A 67 9.72 -12.08 23.41
CA GLU A 67 9.69 -11.81 21.97
C GLU A 67 9.89 -10.32 21.68
N LYS A 68 9.29 -9.46 22.50
CA LYS A 68 9.50 -8.00 22.44
C LYS A 68 10.95 -7.65 22.72
N ASP A 69 11.56 -8.25 23.73
CA ASP A 69 12.97 -8.02 24.06
C ASP A 69 13.89 -8.51 22.94
N LEU A 70 13.56 -9.63 22.30
CA LEU A 70 14.33 -10.17 21.18
C LEU A 70 14.27 -9.23 19.96
N ILE A 71 13.09 -8.67 19.66
CA ILE A 71 12.94 -7.68 18.61
C ILE A 71 13.70 -6.40 18.98
N ASN A 72 13.51 -5.84 20.17
CA ASN A 72 14.21 -4.63 20.61
C ASN A 72 15.73 -4.79 20.55
N LYS A 73 16.25 -5.95 21.00
CA LYS A 73 17.68 -6.27 20.92
C LYS A 73 18.17 -6.38 19.48
N LYS A 74 17.38 -6.96 18.57
CA LYS A 74 17.73 -7.02 17.13
C LYS A 74 17.63 -5.66 16.46
N MET A 75 16.77 -4.75 16.94
CA MET A 75 16.54 -3.44 16.31
C MET A 75 17.56 -2.38 16.70
N GLU A 76 18.18 -2.43 17.89
CA GLU A 76 19.24 -1.49 18.33
C GLU A 76 18.91 -0.02 18.01
N GLU A 77 17.66 0.40 18.27
CA GLU A 77 17.13 1.76 18.04
C GLU A 77 16.96 2.22 16.58
N ASP A 78 17.57 1.57 15.58
CA ASP A 78 17.33 1.86 14.15
C ASP A 78 16.29 0.93 13.52
N PHE A 79 15.05 1.06 14.00
CA PHE A 79 13.92 0.31 13.48
C PHE A 79 13.65 0.60 11.98
N LEU A 80 13.62 1.88 11.59
CA LEU A 80 13.23 2.28 10.23
C LEU A 80 14.29 1.86 9.19
N GLY A 81 15.58 1.95 9.51
CA GLY A 81 16.65 1.48 8.63
C GLY A 81 16.58 -0.03 8.40
N LYS A 82 16.49 -0.81 9.48
CA LYS A 82 16.37 -2.29 9.39
C LYS A 82 15.11 -2.73 8.65
N PHE A 83 14.02 -2.01 8.82
CA PHE A 83 12.80 -2.26 8.08
C PHE A 83 12.97 -1.94 6.58
N GLU A 84 13.66 -0.86 6.25
CA GLU A 84 14.00 -0.50 4.88
C GLU A 84 14.85 -1.58 4.17
N ASP A 85 15.83 -2.13 4.88
CA ASP A 85 16.70 -3.22 4.40
C ASP A 85 15.89 -4.49 4.15
N TYR A 86 15.01 -4.87 5.09
CA TYR A 86 14.10 -6.02 4.94
C TYR A 86 13.24 -5.93 3.67
N LEU A 87 12.67 -4.75 3.38
CA LEU A 87 11.84 -4.56 2.19
C LEU A 87 12.64 -4.68 0.88
N THR A 88 13.95 -4.49 0.95
CA THR A 88 14.87 -4.53 -0.20
C THR A 88 15.39 -5.95 -0.43
N GLU A 89 15.87 -6.60 0.62
CA GLU A 89 16.61 -7.86 0.53
C GLU A 89 15.71 -9.10 0.58
N VAL A 90 14.63 -9.03 1.38
CA VAL A 90 13.80 -10.19 1.69
C VAL A 90 12.48 -10.16 0.91
N ASP A 91 11.80 -9.01 0.93
CA ASP A 91 10.48 -8.85 0.33
C ASP A 91 10.52 -8.38 -1.14
N GLU A 92 11.66 -7.84 -1.58
CA GLU A 92 11.92 -7.38 -2.96
C GLU A 92 10.78 -6.52 -3.54
N LEU A 93 10.38 -5.46 -2.81
CA LEU A 93 9.36 -4.52 -3.26
C LEU A 93 9.89 -3.57 -4.34
N SER A 94 8.99 -3.12 -5.23
CA SER A 94 9.31 -2.03 -6.15
C SER A 94 9.65 -0.75 -5.37
N THR A 95 10.55 0.06 -5.91
CA THR A 95 11.03 1.30 -5.26
C THR A 95 9.89 2.24 -4.89
N GLN A 96 8.86 2.35 -5.74
CA GLN A 96 7.68 3.17 -5.47
C GLN A 96 6.85 2.65 -4.30
N ASN A 97 6.58 1.34 -4.26
CA ASN A 97 5.79 0.74 -3.19
C ASN A 97 6.56 0.77 -1.86
N LYS A 98 7.87 0.52 -1.91
CA LYS A 98 8.78 0.65 -0.77
C LYS A 98 8.70 2.04 -0.15
N ARG A 99 8.84 3.10 -0.96
CA ARG A 99 8.72 4.49 -0.48
C ARG A 99 7.37 4.76 0.17
N ASN A 100 6.27 4.27 -0.41
CA ASN A 100 4.96 4.47 0.17
C ASN A 100 4.82 3.74 1.51
N VAL A 101 5.22 2.47 1.58
CA VAL A 101 5.17 1.68 2.82
C VAL A 101 6.01 2.31 3.93
N ILE A 102 7.25 2.70 3.63
CA ILE A 102 8.12 3.39 4.59
C ILE A 102 7.46 4.69 5.05
N ARG A 103 6.98 5.52 4.13
CA ARG A 103 6.29 6.78 4.48
C ARG A 103 5.14 6.56 5.47
N GLN A 104 4.29 5.56 5.24
CA GLN A 104 3.17 5.30 6.14
C GLN A 104 3.64 4.79 7.51
N ILE A 105 4.62 3.90 7.55
CA ILE A 105 5.16 3.38 8.81
C ILE A 105 5.90 4.48 9.59
N THR A 106 6.61 5.39 8.91
CA THR A 106 7.21 6.55 9.55
C THR A 106 6.15 7.42 10.21
N LYS A 107 5.02 7.71 9.54
CA LYS A 107 3.91 8.47 10.14
C LYS A 107 3.30 7.79 11.37
N LEU A 108 3.23 6.46 11.37
CA LEU A 108 2.76 5.68 12.52
C LEU A 108 3.79 5.68 13.66
N HIS A 109 5.08 5.59 13.33
CA HIS A 109 6.17 5.63 14.31
C HIS A 109 6.33 7.01 14.95
N THR A 110 6.12 8.11 14.21
CA THR A 110 6.16 9.47 14.76
C THR A 110 4.88 9.86 15.48
N GLY A 111 3.81 9.06 15.37
CA GLY A 111 2.50 9.35 15.96
C GLY A 111 1.70 10.42 15.21
N GLU A 112 2.10 10.83 14.01
CA GLU A 112 1.31 11.71 13.13
C GLU A 112 -0.02 11.07 12.74
N GLY A 113 -0.03 9.73 12.66
CA GLY A 113 -1.16 8.95 12.16
C GLY A 113 -1.28 9.00 10.64
N ILE A 114 -2.19 8.19 10.09
CA ILE A 114 -2.40 8.09 8.64
C ILE A 114 -3.73 8.73 8.26
N THR A 115 -3.72 9.54 7.20
CA THR A 115 -4.91 10.13 6.57
C THR A 115 -4.82 10.10 5.06
N TYR A 116 -5.96 10.32 4.41
CA TYR A 116 -5.99 10.78 3.04
C TYR A 116 -5.56 12.24 2.95
N GLU A 117 -4.71 12.54 1.97
CA GLU A 117 -4.29 13.91 1.66
C GLU A 117 -5.33 14.64 0.79
N SER A 118 -6.23 13.91 0.11
CA SER A 118 -7.21 14.47 -0.82
C SER A 118 -8.61 14.53 -0.21
N LYS A 119 -9.19 15.74 -0.14
CA LYS A 119 -10.58 15.95 0.30
C LYS A 119 -11.63 15.32 -0.64
N ALA A 120 -11.27 15.12 -1.91
CA ALA A 120 -12.19 14.61 -2.93
C ALA A 120 -12.08 13.08 -3.14
N TYR A 121 -11.06 12.45 -2.53
CA TYR A 121 -10.71 11.05 -2.75
C TYR A 121 -10.14 10.51 -1.42
N GLY A 122 -11.00 10.14 -0.49
CA GLY A 122 -10.57 9.63 0.81
C GLY A 122 -11.60 9.73 1.92
N TRP A 123 -11.12 9.47 3.14
CA TRP A 123 -11.85 9.59 4.39
C TRP A 123 -12.32 11.03 4.67
N PRO A 124 -13.37 11.19 5.50
CA PRO A 124 -13.83 12.51 5.94
C PRO A 124 -12.73 13.36 6.59
N GLU A 125 -12.90 14.68 6.52
CA GLU A 125 -11.96 15.63 7.12
C GLU A 125 -11.88 15.43 8.65
N GLY A 126 -10.68 15.31 9.19
CA GLY A 126 -10.46 15.03 10.61
C GLY A 126 -10.37 13.55 10.98
N CYS A 127 -10.55 12.63 10.04
CA CYS A 127 -10.33 11.20 10.29
C CYS A 127 -8.85 10.83 10.18
N TYR A 128 -8.26 10.38 11.29
CA TYR A 128 -6.88 9.90 11.35
C TYR A 128 -6.83 8.50 11.95
N PHE A 129 -6.11 7.62 11.27
CA PHE A 129 -5.77 6.32 11.83
C PHE A 129 -4.62 6.49 12.83
N MET A 130 -4.88 6.13 14.10
CA MET A 130 -3.89 6.04 15.18
C MET A 130 -3.07 7.33 15.45
N LYS A 131 -3.68 8.51 15.26
CA LYS A 131 -3.05 9.79 15.60
C LYS A 131 -2.71 9.90 17.08
N GLY A 132 -1.51 10.39 17.39
CA GLY A 132 -1.01 10.58 18.75
C GLY A 132 -0.48 9.31 19.41
N LYS A 133 -0.50 8.16 18.72
CA LYS A 133 0.07 6.90 19.20
C LYS A 133 1.32 6.56 18.40
N VAL A 134 2.43 6.41 19.11
CA VAL A 134 3.68 5.89 18.54
C VAL A 134 3.50 4.38 18.34
N ILE A 135 3.57 3.94 17.09
CA ILE A 135 3.50 2.52 16.74
C ILE A 135 4.87 2.02 16.31
N GLY A 136 5.32 0.94 16.94
CA GLY A 136 6.58 0.26 16.66
C GLY A 136 6.40 -1.20 16.23
N PRO A 137 7.52 -1.90 16.00
CA PRO A 137 7.53 -3.31 15.59
C PRO A 137 7.13 -4.29 16.71
N THR A 138 7.04 -3.82 17.96
CA THR A 138 6.68 -4.62 19.14
C THR A 138 5.20 -4.53 19.51
N ASP A 139 4.44 -3.67 18.84
CA ASP A 139 3.01 -3.53 19.06
C ASP A 139 2.22 -4.72 18.50
N ASP A 140 0.96 -4.83 18.91
CA ASP A 140 0.03 -5.84 18.41
C ASP A 140 -0.46 -5.45 17.01
N ILE A 141 0.33 -5.81 16.00
CA ILE A 141 0.06 -5.46 14.60
C ILE A 141 -1.23 -6.12 14.11
N ILE A 142 -1.59 -7.30 14.62
CA ILE A 142 -2.84 -7.97 14.26
C ILE A 142 -4.02 -7.14 14.73
N HIS A 143 -3.99 -6.64 15.97
CA HIS A 143 -5.02 -5.75 16.48
C HIS A 143 -5.08 -4.43 15.67
N LEU A 144 -3.94 -3.89 15.27
CA LEU A 144 -3.90 -2.69 14.40
C LEU A 144 -4.55 -2.95 13.04
N MET A 145 -4.39 -4.14 12.48
CA MET A 145 -5.05 -4.53 11.23
C MET A 145 -6.57 -4.65 11.38
N GLU A 146 -7.06 -5.13 12.52
CA GLU A 146 -8.50 -5.15 12.83
C GLU A 146 -9.06 -3.74 12.93
N ILE A 147 -8.39 -2.85 13.67
CA ILE A 147 -8.77 -1.43 13.77
C ILE A 147 -8.76 -0.77 12.39
N ALA A 148 -7.75 -1.06 11.57
CA ALA A 148 -7.66 -0.51 10.22
C ALA A 148 -8.85 -0.94 9.35
N GLN A 149 -9.28 -2.20 9.47
CA GLN A 149 -10.47 -2.69 8.77
C GLN A 149 -11.73 -1.95 9.23
N THR A 150 -11.91 -1.78 10.54
CA THR A 150 -13.04 -1.00 11.07
C THR A 150 -13.02 0.45 10.58
N CYS A 151 -11.85 1.10 10.52
CA CYS A 151 -11.72 2.44 9.96
C CYS A 151 -12.08 2.50 8.46
N GLU A 152 -11.70 1.49 7.67
CA GLU A 152 -12.10 1.40 6.26
C GLU A 152 -13.61 1.16 6.10
N ASP A 153 -14.22 0.41 7.00
CA ASP A 153 -15.67 0.16 7.00
C ASP A 153 -16.46 1.42 7.41
N ASP A 154 -15.97 2.17 8.40
CA ASP A 154 -16.62 3.38 8.93
C ASP A 154 -16.43 4.62 8.06
N TRP A 155 -15.22 4.82 7.49
CA TRP A 155 -14.84 6.05 6.80
C TRP A 155 -14.73 5.90 5.28
N GLY A 156 -14.87 4.67 4.78
CA GLY A 156 -14.79 4.34 3.36
C GLY A 156 -13.51 3.57 3.00
N GLN A 157 -13.67 2.69 2.01
CA GLN A 157 -12.61 1.79 1.55
C GLN A 157 -11.41 2.52 0.96
N ASP A 158 -10.24 1.89 1.08
CA ASP A 158 -9.03 2.44 0.48
C ASP A 158 -9.03 2.38 -1.05
N HIS A 159 -9.18 3.53 -1.68
CA HIS A 159 -9.10 3.70 -3.14
C HIS A 159 -7.73 3.32 -3.74
N GLY A 160 -6.69 3.28 -2.92
CA GLY A 160 -5.35 2.84 -3.26
C GLY A 160 -5.19 1.32 -3.26
N ASN A 161 -6.25 0.50 -3.28
CA ASN A 161 -6.18 -0.96 -3.20
C ASN A 161 -5.45 -1.48 -1.95
N GLY A 162 -5.61 -0.81 -0.81
CA GLY A 162 -5.00 -1.17 0.47
C GLY A 162 -3.56 -0.69 0.65
N TRP A 163 -3.00 0.10 -0.27
CA TRP A 163 -1.64 0.65 -0.13
C TRP A 163 -1.52 1.75 0.94
N LEU A 164 -2.64 2.24 1.49
CA LEU A 164 -2.63 3.22 2.56
C LEU A 164 -2.39 2.59 3.94
N LEU A 165 -3.11 1.53 4.29
CA LEU A 165 -3.06 0.90 5.62
C LEU A 165 -2.72 -0.58 5.55
N ARG A 166 -3.53 -1.34 4.83
CA ARG A 166 -3.49 -2.81 4.84
C ARG A 166 -2.13 -3.36 4.42
N HIS A 167 -1.56 -2.84 3.34
CA HIS A 167 -0.24 -3.25 2.85
C HIS A 167 0.89 -2.85 3.81
N PRO A 168 1.00 -1.58 4.26
CA PRO A 168 1.98 -1.20 5.28
C PRO A 168 1.92 -2.06 6.55
N LEU A 169 0.74 -2.23 7.16
CA LEU A 169 0.57 -3.02 8.38
C LEU A 169 0.94 -4.50 8.17
N LYS A 170 0.54 -5.06 7.02
CA LYS A 170 0.94 -6.42 6.63
C LYS A 170 2.45 -6.58 6.52
N LYS A 171 3.15 -5.58 5.95
CA LYS A 171 4.62 -5.63 5.84
C LYS A 171 5.30 -5.48 7.19
N LEU A 172 4.76 -4.64 8.07
CA LEU A 172 5.22 -4.54 9.44
C LEU A 172 5.08 -5.87 10.19
N TYR A 173 3.93 -6.57 10.02
CA TYR A 173 3.74 -7.89 10.60
C TYR A 173 4.72 -8.93 10.04
N MET A 174 4.93 -8.94 8.73
CA MET A 174 5.91 -9.85 8.10
C MET A 174 7.32 -9.63 8.63
N PHE A 175 7.70 -8.37 8.84
CA PHE A 175 8.97 -8.00 9.44
C PHE A 175 9.09 -8.46 10.89
N GLN A 176 8.04 -8.24 11.70
CA GLN A 176 7.97 -8.76 13.08
C GLN A 176 8.19 -10.28 13.11
N GLN A 177 7.47 -11.03 12.26
CA GLN A 177 7.60 -12.49 12.17
C GLN A 177 8.97 -12.96 11.63
N TYR A 178 9.61 -12.17 10.77
CA TYR A 178 10.96 -12.46 10.26
C TYR A 178 11.99 -12.44 11.39
N HIS A 179 11.86 -11.53 12.35
CA HIS A 179 12.79 -11.42 13.47
C HIS A 179 12.47 -12.33 14.65
N LEU A 180 11.25 -12.91 14.72
CA LEU A 180 10.87 -13.88 15.76
C LEU A 180 11.20 -15.32 15.40
N ARG A 181 11.47 -15.59 14.12
CA ARG A 181 12.08 -16.84 13.67
C ARG A 181 13.59 -16.85 13.92
#